data_AF-A0A943FPF6-F1
#
_entry.id   AF-A0A943FPF6-F1
#
_cell.length_a   1.000
_cell.length_b   1.000
_cell.length_c   1.000
_cell.angle_alpha   90.00
_cell.angle_beta   90.00
_cell.angle_gamma   90.00
#
_symmetry.space_group_name_H-M   'P 1'
#
loop_
_entity.id
_entity.type
_entity.pdbx_description
1 polymer ?
#
loop_
_entity_poly.entity_id
_entity_poly.type
_entity_poly.pdbx_seq_one_letter_code
_entity_poly.pdbx_strand_id
1 'polypeptide(L)'
;MHPQFAELTPNWFNRAFIYTGSIGEFRYRFDGDKDAGILHTAVYSNVCYELAQDKEERDFTWDEAGVETLKAWLQEKYEAYCTTQK
;
A
#
# COMPACT_ATOMS: atom_id res chain seq x y z
N MET A 1 0.52 3.68 14.23
CA MET A 1 -0.06 3.31 12.92
C MET A 1 -0.99 4.41 12.45
N HIS A 2 -0.91 4.79 11.17
CA HIS A 2 -1.76 5.81 10.56
C HIS A 2 -3.21 5.30 10.47
N PRO A 3 -4.24 6.12 10.77
CA PRO A 3 -5.64 5.68 10.77
C PRO A 3 -6.08 5.02 9.47
N GLN A 4 -5.65 5.54 8.31
CA GLN A 4 -5.99 4.96 7.00
C GLN A 4 -5.50 3.52 6.83
N PHE A 5 -4.34 3.16 7.38
CA PHE A 5 -3.81 1.80 7.25
C PHE A 5 -4.53 0.83 8.19
N ALA A 6 -4.99 1.31 9.34
CA ALA A 6 -5.71 0.48 10.32
C ALA A 6 -7.03 -0.07 9.76
N GLU A 7 -7.66 0.61 8.80
CA GLU A 7 -8.91 0.22 8.16
C GLU A 7 -8.77 -0.93 7.14
N LEU A 8 -7.55 -1.24 6.71
CA LEU A 8 -7.31 -2.29 5.72
C LEU A 8 -7.67 -3.67 6.32
N THR A 9 -8.47 -4.44 5.60
CA THR A 9 -8.81 -5.81 5.97
C THR A 9 -8.87 -6.65 4.70
N PRO A 10 -8.72 -7.99 4.77
CA PRO A 10 -8.85 -8.83 3.58
C PRO A 10 -10.17 -8.57 2.84
N ASN A 11 -11.28 -8.38 3.57
CA ASN A 11 -12.56 -8.09 2.95
C ASN A 11 -12.65 -6.70 2.32
N TRP A 12 -11.89 -5.73 2.82
CA TRP A 12 -11.87 -4.38 2.26
C TRP A 12 -11.35 -4.39 0.80
N PHE A 13 -10.37 -5.25 0.49
CA PHE A 13 -9.82 -5.39 -0.87
C PHE A 13 -10.80 -6.04 -1.87
N ASN A 14 -11.93 -6.59 -1.43
CA ASN A 14 -12.95 -7.08 -2.35
C ASN A 14 -13.71 -5.97 -3.08
N ARG A 15 -13.54 -4.71 -2.68
CA ARG A 15 -14.27 -3.55 -3.20
C ARG A 15 -13.82 -3.13 -4.60
N ALA A 16 -12.57 -3.40 -4.99
CA ALA A 16 -12.02 -3.04 -6.28
C ALA A 16 -10.85 -3.96 -6.67
N PHE A 17 -10.59 -4.10 -7.98
CA PHE A 17 -9.42 -4.82 -8.48
C PHE A 17 -8.12 -4.04 -8.23
N ILE A 18 -8.17 -2.73 -8.45
CA ILE A 18 -7.08 -1.79 -8.17
C ILE A 18 -7.61 -0.74 -7.21
N TYR A 19 -6.87 -0.48 -6.14
CA TYR A 19 -7.12 0.62 -5.23
C TYR A 19 -5.89 1.51 -5.12
N THR A 20 -6.10 2.83 -5.11
CA THR A 20 -5.04 3.80 -4.86
C THR A 20 -5.45 4.75 -3.75
N GLY A 21 -4.52 5.09 -2.87
CA GLY A 21 -4.73 6.07 -1.82
C GLY A 21 -3.52 6.96 -1.59
N SER A 22 -3.69 7.98 -0.74
CA SER A 22 -2.63 8.94 -0.44
C SER A 22 -2.75 9.60 0.92
N ILE A 23 -1.60 9.95 1.52
CA ILE A 23 -1.48 10.79 2.71
C ILE A 23 -0.52 11.94 2.36
N GLY A 24 -1.06 13.12 2.06
CA GLY A 24 -0.28 14.17 1.39
C GLY A 24 0.25 13.65 0.05
N GLU A 25 1.55 13.76 -0.20
CA GLU A 25 2.21 13.23 -1.40
C GLU A 25 2.71 11.79 -1.29
N PHE A 26 2.56 11.14 -0.13
CA PHE A 26 2.79 9.71 0.00
C PHE A 26 1.65 8.95 -0.68
N ARG A 27 1.93 8.24 -1.77
CA ARG A 27 0.96 7.47 -2.54
C ARG A 27 1.15 5.98 -2.30
N TYR A 28 0.05 5.23 -2.33
CA TYR A 28 0.07 3.78 -2.30
C TYR A 28 -0.94 3.18 -3.27
N ARG A 29 -0.61 2.03 -3.86
CA ARG A 29 -1.43 1.26 -4.80
C ARG A 29 -1.51 -0.18 -4.34
N PHE A 30 -2.69 -0.77 -4.46
CA PHE A 30 -2.95 -2.18 -4.27
C PHE A 30 -3.58 -2.73 -5.54
N ASP A 31 -3.03 -3.80 -6.07
CA ASP A 31 -3.52 -4.53 -7.22
C ASP A 31 -3.74 -5.98 -6.80
N GLY A 32 -5.02 -6.35 -6.67
CA GLY A 32 -5.43 -7.61 -6.06
C GLY A 32 -5.58 -8.71 -7.08
N ASP A 33 -4.75 -9.75 -6.96
CA ASP A 33 -4.91 -11.01 -7.68
C ASP A 33 -5.70 -11.99 -6.80
N LYS A 34 -7.00 -12.12 -7.09
CA LYS A 34 -7.90 -13.03 -6.36
C LYS A 34 -7.58 -14.50 -6.61
N ASP A 35 -7.10 -14.84 -7.80
CA ASP A 35 -6.87 -16.23 -8.18
C ASP A 35 -5.58 -16.75 -7.53
N ALA A 36 -4.55 -15.90 -7.46
CA ALA A 36 -3.32 -16.19 -6.74
C ALA A 36 -3.42 -15.96 -5.22
N GLY A 37 -4.41 -15.18 -4.76
CA GLY A 37 -4.53 -14.76 -3.37
C GLY A 37 -3.40 -13.82 -2.94
N ILE A 38 -3.00 -12.90 -3.83
CA ILE A 38 -1.87 -11.99 -3.65
C ILE A 38 -2.31 -10.54 -3.82
N LEU A 39 -1.73 -9.64 -3.02
CA LEU A 39 -1.84 -8.19 -3.15
C LEU A 39 -0.50 -7.63 -3.65
N HIS A 40 -0.44 -7.24 -4.91
CA HIS A 40 0.68 -6.49 -5.46
C HIS A 40 0.60 -5.06 -4.97
N THR A 41 1.51 -4.68 -4.09
CA THR A 41 1.48 -3.36 -3.44
C THR A 41 2.63 -2.49 -3.92
N ALA A 42 2.36 -1.21 -4.12
CA ALA A 42 3.40 -0.23 -4.38
C ALA A 42 3.23 1.05 -3.53
N VAL A 43 4.34 1.67 -3.17
CA VAL A 43 4.41 3.03 -2.60
C VAL A 43 5.30 3.91 -3.46
N TYR A 44 4.99 5.20 -3.54
CA TYR A 44 5.69 6.17 -4.38
C TYR A 44 5.33 7.62 -3.99
N SER A 45 6.05 8.61 -4.53
CA SER A 45 5.77 10.04 -4.29
C SER A 45 5.52 10.86 -5.56
N ASN A 46 4.98 12.06 -5.37
CA ASN A 46 4.85 13.19 -6.32
C ASN A 46 3.96 13.00 -7.57
N VAL A 47 4.19 11.95 -8.36
CA VAL A 47 3.61 11.76 -9.71
C VAL A 47 2.73 10.51 -9.80
N CYS A 48 2.04 10.32 -10.93
CA CYS A 48 1.30 9.09 -11.22
C CYS A 48 2.20 7.86 -11.12
N TYR A 49 1.66 6.72 -10.66
CA TYR A 49 2.38 5.45 -10.47
C TYR A 49 3.29 5.07 -11.66
N GLU A 50 2.87 5.28 -12.90
CA GLU A 50 3.68 4.94 -14.08
C GLU A 50 4.97 5.76 -14.20
N LEU A 51 4.96 7.01 -13.73
CA LEU A 51 6.05 7.98 -13.86
C LEU A 51 6.96 8.06 -12.63
N ALA A 52 6.54 7.48 -11.51
CA ALA A 52 7.31 7.54 -10.27
C ALA A 52 8.63 6.76 -10.40
N GLN A 53 9.74 7.41 -10.04
CA GLN A 53 11.08 6.80 -10.08
C GLN A 53 11.46 6.14 -8.75
N ASP A 54 10.76 6.50 -7.68
CA ASP A 54 10.94 6.04 -6.31
C ASP A 54 9.93 4.94 -5.93
N LYS A 55 9.43 4.21 -6.92
CA LYS A 55 8.51 3.09 -6.69
C LYS A 55 9.19 2.00 -5.89
N GLU A 56 8.58 1.66 -4.77
CA GLU A 56 8.89 0.44 -4.05
C GLU A 56 7.69 -0.49 -4.09
N GLU A 57 7.94 -1.72 -4.52
CA GLU A 57 6.90 -2.73 -4.73
C GLU A 57 7.13 -3.93 -3.82
N ARG A 58 6.04 -4.49 -3.31
CA ARG A 58 6.07 -5.69 -2.49
C ARG A 58 4.75 -6.43 -2.56
N ASP A 59 4.86 -7.74 -2.66
CA ASP A 59 3.72 -8.64 -2.65
C ASP A 59 3.41 -9.10 -1.22
N PHE A 60 2.12 -9.23 -0.94
CA PHE A 60 1.60 -9.76 0.32
C PHE A 60 0.52 -10.79 0.04
N THR A 61 0.34 -11.76 0.94
CA THR A 61 -0.79 -12.68 0.86
C THR A 61 -2.09 -11.94 1.14
N TRP A 62 -3.16 -12.29 0.40
CA TRP A 62 -4.49 -11.76 0.61
C TRP A 62 -5.23 -12.56 1.70
N ASP A 63 -4.65 -12.56 2.90
CA ASP A 63 -5.22 -13.14 4.11
C ASP A 63 -4.96 -12.20 5.32
N GLU A 64 -5.43 -12.58 6.50
CA GLU A 64 -5.30 -11.73 7.70
C GLU A 64 -3.84 -11.43 8.03
N ALA A 65 -2.97 -12.44 7.99
CA ALA A 65 -1.55 -12.29 8.31
C ALA A 65 -0.81 -11.42 7.28
N GLY A 66 -1.10 -11.60 6.00
CA GLY A 66 -0.53 -10.80 4.92
C GLY A 66 -0.99 -9.35 4.97
N VAL A 67 -2.27 -9.10 5.27
CA VAL A 67 -2.79 -7.74 5.45
C VAL A 67 -2.19 -7.04 6.67
N GLU A 68 -1.97 -7.74 7.78
CA GLU A 68 -1.26 -7.15 8.94
C GLU A 68 0.20 -6.82 8.60
N THR A 69 0.88 -7.70 7.86
CA THR A 69 2.26 -7.46 7.39
C THR A 69 2.30 -6.26 6.42
N LEU A 70 1.32 -6.15 5.53
CA LEU A 70 1.14 -5.02 4.63
C LEU A 70 0.97 -3.71 5.40
N LYS A 71 0.12 -3.67 6.42
CA LYS A 71 -0.08 -2.48 7.27
C LYS A 71 1.22 -2.02 7.94
N ALA A 72 1.99 -2.97 8.49
CA ALA A 72 3.26 -2.67 9.11
C ALA A 72 4.25 -2.08 8.10
N TRP A 73 4.33 -2.66 6.91
CA TRP A 73 5.19 -2.16 5.84
C TRP A 73 4.76 -0.77 5.34
N LEU A 74 3.46 -0.52 5.13
CA LEU A 74 2.95 0.81 4.77
C LEU A 74 3.29 1.86 5.84
N GLN A 75 3.18 1.49 7.12
CA GLN A 75 3.56 2.37 8.23
C GLN A 75 5.05 2.72 8.19
N GLU A 76 5.93 1.72 8.01
CA GLU A 76 7.38 1.92 7.89
C GLU A 76 7.71 2.87 6.73
N LYS A 77 7.10 2.65 5.56
CA LYS A 77 7.31 3.49 4.37
C LYS A 77 6.82 4.92 4.58
N TYR A 78 5.68 5.09 5.23
CA TYR A 78 5.16 6.41 5.57
C TYR A 78 6.06 7.15 6.58
N GLU A 79 6.62 6.46 7.57
CA GLU A 79 7.56 7.05 8.54
C GLU A 79 8.90 7.45 7.89
N ALA A 80 9.43 6.62 6.99
CA ALA A 80 10.59 6.94 6.19
C ALA A 80 10.35 8.18 5.31
N TYR A 81 9.20 8.21 4.62
CA TYR A 81 8.76 9.38 3.86
C TYR A 81 8.70 10.65 4.74
N CYS A 82 8.06 10.59 5.91
CA CYS A 82 7.98 11.73 6.83
C CYS A 82 9.36 12.21 7.31
N THR A 83 10.35 11.32 7.42
CA THR A 83 11.71 11.66 7.85
C THR A 83 12.51 12.35 6.74
N THR A 84 12.31 11.94 5.48
CA THR A 84 12.99 12.54 4.33
C THR A 84 12.43 13.92 3.94
N GLN A 85 11.22 14.26 4.38
CA GLN A 85 10.56 15.54 4.12
C GLN A 85 10.79 16.61 5.22
N LYS A 86 11.58 16.29 6.25
CA LYS A 86 12.02 17.25 7.30
C LYS A 86 13.35 17.89 6.94
#